data_AF-A0A0K6HLK5-F1
#
_entry.id   AF-A0A0K6HLK5-F1
#
_cell.length_a   1.000
_cell.length_b   1.000
_cell.length_c   1.000
_cell.angle_alpha   90.00
_cell.angle_beta   90.00
_cell.angle_gamma   90.00
#
_symmetry.space_group_name_H-M   'P 1'
#
loop_
_entity.id
_entity.type
_entity.pdbx_description
1 polymer ?
#
loop_
_entity_poly.entity_id
_entity_poly.type
_entity_poly.pdbx_seq_one_letter_code
_entity_poly.pdbx_strand_id
1 'polypeptide(L)'
;MRQRNVRSSSVGPADSAGPEAAGAKKPSAAQLKWLARGLTQAGGKLPLFDDEGRTIPPATIRACMAAGWAEPWFSNPIKPDWLVCRLTEAGRKAVLAASGK
;
A
#
# COMPACT_ATOMS: atom_id res chain seq x y z
N MET A 1 54.38 -9.26 -0.65
CA MET A 1 53.29 -8.31 -0.99
C MET A 1 52.32 -8.89 -2.02
N ARG A 2 51.12 -9.32 -1.62
CA ARG A 2 49.94 -9.37 -2.50
C ARG A 2 48.69 -9.22 -1.62
N GLN A 3 48.09 -8.04 -1.66
CA GLN A 3 46.82 -7.75 -1.01
C GLN A 3 45.70 -8.54 -1.70
N ARG A 4 44.89 -9.28 -0.94
CA ARG A 4 43.60 -9.79 -1.42
C ARG A 4 42.50 -8.90 -0.88
N ASN A 5 42.00 -8.06 -1.77
CA ASN A 5 40.87 -7.17 -1.58
C ASN A 5 39.56 -8.00 -1.64
N VAL A 6 38.93 -8.28 -0.49
CA VAL A 6 37.57 -8.84 -0.45
C VAL A 6 36.58 -7.68 -0.61
N ARG A 7 35.99 -7.57 -1.80
CA ARG A 7 34.74 -6.83 -2.00
C ARG A 7 33.58 -7.71 -1.54
N SER A 8 33.00 -7.40 -0.40
CA SER A 8 31.69 -7.93 -0.01
C SER A 8 30.62 -6.95 -0.48
N SER A 9 29.96 -7.26 -1.58
CA SER A 9 28.71 -6.62 -1.99
C SER A 9 27.62 -7.67 -1.90
N SER A 10 26.97 -7.78 -0.75
CA SER A 10 25.72 -8.51 -0.62
C SER A 10 24.60 -7.64 -1.19
N VAL A 11 24.14 -8.00 -2.38
CA VAL A 11 22.89 -7.53 -2.98
C VAL A 11 21.73 -7.97 -2.07
N GLY A 12 20.95 -7.02 -1.56
CA GLY A 12 19.71 -7.32 -0.83
C GLY A 12 18.63 -7.86 -1.76
N PRO A 13 17.72 -8.74 -1.31
CA PRO A 13 16.65 -9.20 -2.17
C PRO A 13 15.66 -8.06 -2.44
N ALA A 14 15.41 -7.91 -3.73
CA ALA A 14 14.51 -6.97 -4.36
C ALA A 14 13.06 -7.15 -3.91
N ASP A 15 12.42 -6.00 -3.69
CA ASP A 15 11.16 -5.62 -4.33
C ASP A 15 10.24 -6.79 -4.74
N SER A 16 9.35 -7.17 -3.82
CA SER A 16 8.14 -7.91 -4.18
C SER A 16 7.22 -6.96 -4.94
N ALA A 17 7.51 -6.79 -6.23
CA ALA A 17 6.63 -6.14 -7.18
C ALA A 17 5.29 -6.91 -7.19
N GLY A 18 4.28 -6.33 -6.55
CA GLY A 18 2.89 -6.74 -6.72
C GLY A 18 2.49 -6.67 -8.20
N PRO A 19 1.43 -7.41 -8.60
CA PRO A 19 1.13 -7.61 -10.01
C PRO A 19 0.93 -6.27 -10.72
N GLU A 20 1.58 -6.17 -11.88
CA GLU A 20 1.58 -5.05 -12.80
C GLU A 20 0.15 -4.51 -13.01
N ALA A 21 0.00 -3.20 -12.80
CA ALA A 21 -1.26 -2.49 -12.76
C ALA A 21 -2.02 -2.58 -14.11
N ALA A 22 -2.87 -3.60 -14.24
CA ALA A 22 -3.83 -3.72 -15.33
C ALA A 22 -4.85 -2.57 -15.24
N GLY A 23 -4.62 -1.49 -15.99
CA GLY A 23 -5.56 -0.40 -16.27
C GLY A 23 -6.19 0.24 -15.03
N ALA A 24 -5.47 1.16 -14.37
CA ALA A 24 -5.96 1.85 -13.17
C ALA A 24 -7.24 2.66 -13.44
N LYS A 25 -8.41 2.03 -13.24
CA LYS A 25 -9.71 2.71 -13.16
C LYS A 25 -9.63 3.74 -12.03
N LYS A 26 -10.18 4.94 -12.20
CA LYS A 26 -10.20 5.96 -11.13
C LYS A 26 -10.86 5.39 -9.86
N PRO A 27 -10.32 5.66 -8.65
CA PRO A 27 -10.94 5.18 -7.42
C PRO A 27 -12.31 5.84 -7.22
N SER A 28 -13.24 5.08 -6.65
CA SER A 28 -14.54 5.60 -6.18
C SER A 28 -14.35 6.57 -5.01
N ALA A 29 -15.39 7.36 -4.70
CA ALA A 29 -15.36 8.29 -3.57
C ALA A 29 -15.05 7.60 -2.23
N ALA A 30 -15.60 6.40 -1.98
CA ALA A 30 -15.33 5.63 -0.77
C ALA A 30 -13.86 5.16 -0.70
N GLN A 31 -13.31 4.72 -1.84
CA GLN A 31 -11.90 4.32 -1.94
C GLN A 31 -10.98 5.52 -1.72
N LEU A 32 -11.25 6.66 -2.38
CA LEU A 32 -10.49 7.91 -2.18
C LEU A 32 -10.51 8.35 -0.72
N LYS A 33 -11.70 8.38 -0.09
CA LYS A 33 -11.84 8.77 1.32
C LYS A 33 -11.00 7.89 2.23
N TRP A 34 -10.98 6.58 1.97
CA TRP A 34 -10.17 5.65 2.76
C TRP A 34 -8.66 5.81 2.50
N LEU A 35 -8.24 5.89 1.23
CA LEU A 35 -6.83 6.06 0.84
C LEU A 35 -6.24 7.38 1.36
N ALA A 36 -7.01 8.47 1.32
CA ALA A 36 -6.60 9.78 1.80
C ALA A 36 -6.20 9.78 3.29
N ARG A 37 -6.77 8.88 4.09
CA ARG A 37 -6.41 8.73 5.51
C ARG A 37 -4.97 8.30 5.72
N GLY A 38 -4.39 7.58 4.75
CA GLY A 38 -2.99 7.17 4.81
C GLY A 38 -2.01 8.33 4.58
N LEU A 39 -2.44 9.48 4.05
CA LEU A 39 -1.54 10.60 3.73
C LEU A 39 -0.90 11.23 4.97
N THR A 40 -1.61 11.24 6.11
CA THR A 40 -1.17 11.89 7.35
C THR A 40 -0.61 10.91 8.38
N GLN A 41 -0.63 9.61 8.07
CA GLN A 41 -0.22 8.55 8.99
C GLN A 41 1.23 8.15 8.74
N ALA A 42 1.99 7.91 9.81
CA ALA A 42 3.35 7.41 9.72
C ALA A 42 3.38 6.10 8.90
N GLY A 43 4.27 6.04 7.89
CA GLY A 43 4.39 4.90 7.00
C GLY A 43 3.16 4.61 6.13
N GLY A 44 2.20 5.54 6.04
CA GLY A 44 1.03 5.40 5.19
C GLY A 44 -0.06 4.47 5.74
N LYS A 45 -0.12 4.22 7.05
CA LYS A 45 -1.04 3.23 7.63
C LYS A 45 -2.50 3.55 7.32
N LEU A 46 -3.23 2.55 6.81
CA LEU A 46 -4.65 2.67 6.50
C LEU A 46 -5.49 2.09 7.64
N PRO A 47 -6.43 2.86 8.21
CA PRO A 47 -7.24 2.40 9.33
C PRO A 47 -8.35 1.44 8.85
N LEU A 48 -8.76 0.53 9.75
CA LEU A 48 -9.90 -0.37 9.53
C LEU A 48 -11.24 0.28 9.89
N PHE A 49 -11.21 1.47 10.49
CA PHE A 49 -12.38 2.21 10.93
C PHE A 49 -12.35 3.64 10.38
N ASP A 50 -13.52 4.22 10.13
CA ASP A 50 -13.66 5.63 9.77
C ASP A 50 -13.69 6.54 11.02
N ASP A 51 -13.85 7.86 10.82
CA ASP A 51 -13.86 8.85 11.91
C ASP A 51 -15.06 8.69 12.85
N GLU A 52 -16.11 8.03 12.39
CA GLU A 52 -17.33 7.73 13.17
C GLU A 52 -17.21 6.37 13.87
N GLY A 53 -16.06 5.71 13.77
CA GLY A 53 -15.81 4.38 14.35
C GLY A 53 -16.45 3.23 13.57
N ARG A 54 -17.02 3.49 12.38
CA ARG A 54 -17.61 2.43 11.55
C ARG A 54 -16.52 1.65 10.83
N THR A 55 -16.73 0.35 10.67
CA THR A 55 -15.80 -0.51 9.95
C THR A 55 -15.76 -0.15 8.47
N ILE A 56 -14.56 -0.06 7.91
CA ILE A 56 -14.37 0.08 6.47
C ILE A 56 -14.75 -1.25 5.80
N PRO A 57 -15.61 -1.25 4.78
CA PRO A 57 -16.03 -2.48 4.13
C PRO A 57 -14.82 -3.28 3.61
N PRO A 58 -14.69 -4.58 3.94
CA PRO A 58 -13.60 -5.43 3.45
C PRO A 58 -13.45 -5.42 1.91
N ALA A 59 -14.56 -5.31 1.19
CA ALA A 59 -14.57 -5.19 -0.26
C ALA A 59 -13.83 -3.94 -0.76
N THR A 60 -13.98 -2.80 -0.08
CA THR A 60 -13.25 -1.56 -0.40
C THR A 60 -11.75 -1.77 -0.24
N ILE A 61 -11.33 -2.39 0.86
CA ILE A 61 -9.92 -2.67 1.15
C ILE A 61 -9.33 -3.60 0.08
N ARG A 62 -10.00 -4.73 -0.18
CA ARG A 62 -9.57 -5.72 -1.20
C ARG A 62 -9.53 -5.11 -2.59
N ALA A 63 -10.49 -4.27 -2.97
CA ALA A 63 -10.50 -3.59 -4.26
C ALA A 63 -9.33 -2.60 -4.41
N CYS A 64 -9.00 -1.85 -3.36
CA CYS A 64 -7.82 -0.97 -3.37
C CYS A 64 -6.50 -1.74 -3.41
N MET A 65 -6.41 -2.90 -2.76
CA MET A 65 -5.25 -3.78 -2.86
C MET A 65 -5.10 -4.35 -4.27
N ALA A 66 -6.19 -4.84 -4.87
CA ALA A 66 -6.19 -5.36 -6.23
C ALA A 66 -5.82 -4.30 -7.27
N ALA A 67 -6.15 -3.03 -7.01
CA ALA A 67 -5.76 -1.90 -7.86
C ALA A 67 -4.33 -1.38 -7.61
N GLY A 68 -3.61 -1.95 -6.63
CA GLY A 68 -2.25 -1.53 -6.27
C GLY A 68 -2.16 -0.20 -5.51
N TRP A 69 -3.28 0.34 -5.01
CA TRP A 69 -3.29 1.58 -4.21
C TRP A 69 -3.00 1.37 -2.74
N ALA A 70 -3.23 0.15 -2.27
CA ALA A 70 -2.92 -0.28 -0.92
C ALA A 70 -2.17 -1.61 -0.98
N GLU A 71 -1.34 -1.89 0.01
CA GLU A 71 -0.66 -3.17 0.15
C GLU A 71 -0.71 -3.63 1.62
N PRO A 72 -0.65 -4.94 1.90
CA PRO A 72 -0.59 -5.44 3.27
C PRO A 72 0.56 -4.81 4.05
N TRP A 73 0.29 -4.41 5.30
CA TRP A 73 1.33 -3.85 6.17
C TRP A 73 2.40 -4.89 6.53
N PHE A 74 1.98 -6.14 6.73
CA PHE A 74 2.83 -7.29 6.95
C PHE A 74 2.13 -8.56 6.43
N SER A 75 2.85 -9.41 5.71
CA SER A 75 2.35 -10.74 5.34
C SER A 75 2.42 -11.66 6.55
N ASN A 76 1.31 -11.80 7.26
CA ASN A 76 1.22 -12.71 8.41
C ASN A 76 0.78 -14.11 7.95
N PRO A 77 1.65 -15.15 8.01
CA PRO A 77 1.28 -16.51 7.62
C PRO A 77 0.20 -17.12 8.53
N ILE A 78 -0.02 -16.58 9.73
CA ILE A 78 -1.05 -17.05 10.68
C ILE A 78 -2.42 -16.44 10.36
N LYS A 79 -2.45 -15.23 9.77
CA LYS A 79 -3.68 -14.54 9.37
C LYS A 79 -3.56 -14.01 7.94
N PRO A 80 -3.73 -14.89 6.93
CA PRO A 80 -3.63 -14.49 5.54
C PRO A 80 -4.70 -13.48 5.12
N ASP A 81 -5.86 -13.47 5.79
CA ASP A 81 -6.95 -12.53 5.55
C ASP A 81 -6.80 -11.17 6.26
N TRP A 82 -5.62 -10.86 6.80
CA TRP A 82 -5.45 -9.61 7.56
C TRP A 82 -5.50 -8.38 6.65
N LEU A 83 -6.49 -7.53 6.88
CA LEU A 83 -6.78 -6.33 6.07
C LEU A 83 -6.06 -5.05 6.55
N VAL A 84 -5.05 -5.18 7.42
CA VAL A 84 -4.25 -4.01 7.81
C VAL A 84 -3.29 -3.69 6.67
N CYS A 85 -3.52 -2.56 6.04
CA CYS A 85 -2.79 -2.13 4.85
C CYS A 85 -2.00 -0.84 5.10
N ARG A 86 -1.08 -0.56 4.18
CA ARG A 86 -0.47 0.77 3.99
C ARG A 86 -0.75 1.31 2.60
N LEU A 87 -0.70 2.62 2.51
CA LEU A 87 -0.84 3.38 1.28
C LEU A 87 0.42 3.25 0.42
N THR A 88 0.24 2.83 -0.83
CA THR A 88 1.34 2.76 -1.82
C THR A 88 1.58 4.12 -2.46
N GLU A 89 2.65 4.24 -3.24
CA GLU A 89 2.92 5.43 -4.04
C GLU A 89 1.84 5.67 -5.10
N ALA A 90 1.32 4.59 -5.73
CA ALA A 90 0.21 4.68 -6.65
C ALA A 90 -1.07 5.17 -5.96
N GLY A 91 -1.34 4.71 -4.74
CA GLY A 91 -2.47 5.19 -3.93
C GLY A 91 -2.35 6.66 -3.57
N ARG A 92 -1.15 7.13 -3.18
CA ARG A 92 -0.88 8.55 -2.94
C ARG A 92 -1.17 9.41 -4.17
N LYS A 93 -0.63 9.01 -5.33
CA LYS A 93 -0.87 9.70 -6.61
C LYS A 93 -2.36 9.73 -6.98
N ALA A 94 -3.08 8.62 -6.75
CA ALA A 94 -4.51 8.54 -7.03
C ALA A 94 -5.33 9.53 -6.18
N VAL A 95 -4.98 9.70 -4.90
CA VAL A 95 -5.64 10.68 -4.02
C VAL A 95 -5.31 12.10 -4.45
N LEU A 96 -4.04 12.42 -4.68
CA LEU A 96 -3.62 13.77 -5.08
C LEU A 96 -4.22 14.20 -6.43
N ALA A 97 -4.30 13.26 -7.39
CA ALA A 97 -4.94 13.52 -8.69
C ALA A 97 -6.44 13.78 -8.58
N ALA A 98 -7.10 13.31 -7.52
CA ALA A 98 -8.52 13.55 -7.27
C ALA A 98 -8.78 14.85 -6.48
N SER A 99 -7.81 15.32 -5.69
CA SER A 99 -7.90 16.56 -4.90
C SER A 99 -7.56 17.83 -5.69
N GLY A 100 -6.96 17.71 -6.88
CA GLY A 100 -6.56 18.84 -7.73
C GLY A 100 -7.66 19.40 -8.64
N LYS A 101 -8.91 19.49 -8.15
CA LYS A 101 -10.03 20.09 -8.88
C LYS A 101 -10.59 21.31 -8.17
#